data_AF-A0A501WCS8-F1
#
_entry.id   AF-A0A501WCS8-F1
#
_cell.length_a   1.000
_cell.length_b   1.000
_cell.length_c   1.000
_cell.angle_alpha   90.00
_cell.angle_beta   90.00
_cell.angle_gamma   90.00
#
_symmetry.space_group_name_H-M   'P 1'
#
loop_
_entity.id
_entity.type
_entity.pdbx_description
1 polymer ?
#
loop_
_entity_poly.entity_id
_entity_poly.type
_entity_poly.pdbx_seq_one_letter_code
_entity_poly.pdbx_strand_id
1 'polypeptide(L)'
;MIPCRELRETLLSRTTKTTAKGRKTSFNTFIRYTFGASAACLLLLQTACMQEQEAAASDLAVEETTEAPATPPDSASAAPQQATPATTATSTSLASASPAATEWSYPGPKPLPGAVLPGKRIIAFYGNLLSKRMGILGELPAQDMLAKLDEEVASWQKADSLTPVQPALHAIVVTAQGHPSAGSKYRLRMTHKMIDDVLELAHQRNAIVFLDVQVGHSTLQEELPQLEKYLKMPDVHLGIDPEFSMKEGNVPGSRIGTFDAADINYATEYLSSLVKQYNIPPKLLIVHRFTQGMVTNYDQIELRPETQVVMHMDGWGHPALKKDTYRRYIQKEPVQFTGFKLFYKNDLRKSPRLMSPEEILALDPKPLYIQYQ
;
A
#
# COMPACT_ATOMS: atom_id res chain seq x y z
N MET A 1 -28.71 60.52 -8.84
CA MET A 1 -29.14 61.59 -7.91
C MET A 1 -28.75 61.19 -6.49
N ILE A 2 -28.15 62.11 -5.74
CA ILE A 2 -27.91 62.04 -4.28
C ILE A 2 -28.81 63.14 -3.68
N PRO A 3 -29.59 62.88 -2.62
CA PRO A 3 -29.24 63.29 -1.24
C PRO A 3 -29.55 62.18 -0.20
N CYS A 4 -28.93 62.05 0.99
CA CYS A 4 -28.22 62.95 1.92
C CYS A 4 -29.12 63.75 2.90
N ARG A 5 -29.13 63.31 4.19
CA ARG A 5 -29.28 64.05 5.47
C ARG A 5 -29.14 63.02 6.63
N GLU A 6 -28.26 63.15 7.63
CA GLU A 6 -28.24 64.10 8.77
C GLU A 6 -29.40 63.93 9.77
N LEU A 7 -29.27 64.11 11.11
CA LEU A 7 -28.16 64.03 12.10
C LEU A 7 -28.79 64.31 13.52
N ARG A 8 -28.06 64.04 14.62
CA ARG A 8 -28.38 64.36 16.06
C ARG A 8 -29.44 63.42 16.71
N GLU A 9 -29.44 63.17 18.02
CA GLU A 9 -28.95 63.91 19.22
C GLU A 9 -27.93 63.11 20.07
N THR A 10 -26.86 63.64 20.71
CA THR A 10 -26.74 64.52 21.91
C THR A 10 -27.48 64.03 23.18
N LEU A 11 -26.95 64.06 24.42
CA LEU A 11 -25.59 64.01 25.02
C LEU A 11 -25.79 63.88 26.56
N LEU A 12 -24.85 63.29 27.34
CA LEU A 12 -24.63 63.53 28.81
C LEU A 12 -25.74 63.10 29.83
N SER A 13 -25.50 62.81 31.13
CA SER A 13 -24.26 62.61 31.91
C SER A 13 -24.50 61.86 33.25
N ARG A 14 -23.39 61.40 33.87
CA ARG A 14 -23.10 61.30 35.33
C ARG A 14 -24.08 60.58 36.27
N THR A 15 -23.54 59.57 36.96
CA THR A 15 -23.37 59.63 38.44
C THR A 15 -22.24 58.71 38.91
N THR A 16 -21.79 58.85 40.16
CA THR A 16 -20.51 58.30 40.65
C THR A 16 -20.63 57.62 42.02
N LYS A 17 -19.59 56.84 42.37
CA LYS A 17 -19.10 56.46 43.73
C LYS A 17 -19.64 55.19 44.43
N THR A 18 -18.70 54.26 44.67
CA THR A 18 -18.36 53.49 45.93
C THR A 18 -19.49 52.99 46.85
N THR A 19 -19.44 51.82 47.50
CA THR A 19 -18.32 50.93 47.94
C THR A 19 -18.88 49.58 48.41
N ALA A 20 -18.20 48.43 48.22
CA ALA A 20 -18.39 47.24 49.08
C ALA A 20 -17.23 46.22 48.95
N LYS A 21 -16.92 45.51 50.04
CA LYS A 21 -15.84 44.51 50.15
C LYS A 21 -16.24 43.13 49.61
N GLY A 22 -15.38 42.55 48.78
CA GLY A 22 -14.71 41.27 49.03
C GLY A 22 -15.52 39.98 49.27
N ARG A 23 -15.55 39.11 48.25
CA ARG A 23 -15.37 37.66 48.39
C ARG A 23 -14.62 37.12 47.17
N LYS A 24 -13.46 36.49 47.38
CA LYS A 24 -12.70 35.79 46.34
C LYS A 24 -13.12 34.32 46.32
N THR A 25 -13.70 33.85 45.22
CA THR A 25 -13.85 32.41 44.93
C THR A 25 -13.75 32.16 43.43
N SER A 26 -12.85 31.23 43.07
CA SER A 26 -12.77 30.45 41.82
C SER A 26 -12.99 31.15 40.47
N PHE A 27 -11.92 31.28 39.68
CA PHE A 27 -11.97 31.17 38.21
C PHE A 27 -10.55 30.95 37.66
N ASN A 28 -10.10 29.70 37.51
CA ASN A 28 -8.82 29.41 36.82
C ASN A 28 -8.64 27.95 36.32
N THR A 29 -9.65 27.37 35.65
CA THR A 29 -9.54 26.02 35.05
C THR A 29 -10.21 25.87 33.69
N PHE A 30 -10.19 26.91 32.82
CA PHE A 30 -10.91 26.85 31.52
C PHE A 30 -10.21 27.49 30.32
N ILE A 31 -8.87 27.54 30.29
CA ILE A 31 -8.10 27.92 29.08
C ILE A 31 -6.86 27.03 28.88
N ARG A 32 -7.05 25.74 28.54
CA ARG A 32 -5.95 24.85 28.07
C ARG A 32 -6.31 23.79 27.00
N TYR A 33 -7.54 23.73 26.48
CA TYR A 33 -7.98 22.63 25.60
C TYR A 33 -8.37 22.99 24.15
N THR A 34 -8.09 24.20 23.67
CA THR A 34 -8.47 24.64 22.31
C THR A 34 -7.31 24.81 21.30
N PHE A 35 -6.05 24.70 21.72
CA PHE A 35 -4.89 24.83 20.82
C PHE A 35 -4.33 23.50 20.26
N GLY A 36 -4.76 22.34 20.80
CA GLY A 36 -4.26 21.04 20.35
C GLY A 36 -4.86 20.53 19.03
N ALA A 37 -6.14 20.80 18.77
CA ALA A 37 -6.85 20.24 17.62
C ALA A 37 -6.48 20.92 16.28
N SER A 38 -6.28 22.24 16.28
CA SER A 38 -6.01 23.02 15.06
C SER A 38 -4.63 22.72 14.46
N ALA A 39 -3.64 22.38 15.28
CA ALA A 39 -2.29 22.05 14.82
C ALA A 39 -2.23 20.69 14.09
N ALA A 40 -2.93 19.67 14.61
CA ALA A 40 -3.00 18.35 13.99
C ALA A 40 -3.69 18.38 12.61
N CYS A 41 -4.75 19.20 12.47
CA CYS A 41 -5.46 19.35 11.20
C CYS A 41 -4.61 20.05 10.12
N LEU A 42 -3.79 21.05 10.51
CA LEU A 42 -2.88 21.74 9.57
C LEU A 42 -1.77 20.83 9.03
N LEU A 43 -1.22 19.95 9.86
CA LEU A 43 -0.18 18.99 9.46
C LEU A 43 -0.69 17.96 8.44
N LEU A 44 -1.89 17.42 8.65
CA LEU A 44 -2.52 16.44 7.73
C LEU A 44 -2.92 17.05 6.38
N LEU A 45 -3.17 18.37 6.31
CA LEU A 45 -3.46 19.06 5.05
C LEU A 45 -2.22 19.21 4.15
N GLN A 46 -1.02 19.33 4.74
CA GLN A 46 0.21 19.56 4.00
C GLN A 46 0.83 18.27 3.44
N THR A 47 0.76 17.14 4.15
CA THR A 47 1.23 15.84 3.64
C THR A 47 0.53 15.46 2.33
N ALA A 48 -0.77 15.70 2.27
CA ALA A 48 -1.58 15.41 1.10
C ALA A 48 -1.27 16.26 -0.15
N CYS A 49 -0.60 17.42 -0.01
CA CYS A 49 -0.11 18.16 -1.17
C CYS A 49 1.13 17.52 -1.80
N MET A 50 1.90 16.73 -1.06
CA MET A 50 3.15 16.13 -1.57
C MET A 50 2.88 14.96 -2.51
N GLN A 51 1.89 14.11 -2.18
CA GLN A 51 1.44 13.02 -3.05
C GLN A 51 0.78 13.55 -4.35
N GLU A 52 0.30 14.80 -4.36
CA GLU A 52 -0.12 15.51 -5.58
C GLU A 52 1.05 16.13 -6.36
N GLN A 53 2.14 16.56 -5.70
CA GLN A 53 3.33 17.10 -6.37
C GLN A 53 4.11 16.01 -7.11
N GLU A 54 4.19 14.81 -6.56
CA GLU A 54 4.77 13.65 -7.26
C GLU A 54 3.95 13.28 -8.51
N ALA A 55 2.63 13.53 -8.47
CA ALA A 55 1.74 13.39 -9.62
C ALA A 55 1.90 14.51 -10.69
N ALA A 56 2.86 15.43 -10.52
CA ALA A 56 3.33 16.37 -11.54
C ALA A 56 4.78 16.05 -11.99
N ALA A 57 5.61 15.45 -11.13
CA ALA A 57 6.97 15.06 -11.47
C ALA A 57 7.04 13.92 -12.51
N SER A 58 6.10 12.97 -12.47
CA SER A 58 6.04 11.88 -13.46
C SER A 58 5.70 12.33 -14.88
N ASP A 59 5.12 13.52 -15.05
CA ASP A 59 4.73 14.08 -16.35
C ASP A 59 5.91 14.72 -17.11
N LEU A 60 7.08 14.88 -16.47
CA LEU A 60 8.27 15.54 -17.03
C LEU A 60 9.37 14.57 -17.47
N ALA A 61 9.20 13.26 -17.29
CA ALA A 61 10.25 12.25 -17.47
C ALA A 61 10.03 11.31 -18.67
N VAL A 62 9.54 11.83 -19.80
CA VAL A 62 9.46 11.09 -21.08
C VAL A 62 9.77 12.01 -22.27
N GLU A 63 11.04 12.19 -22.58
CA GLU A 63 11.48 12.45 -23.96
C GLU A 63 12.01 11.14 -24.55
N GLU A 64 11.51 10.77 -25.72
CA GLU A 64 11.65 9.44 -26.31
C GLU A 64 12.60 9.50 -27.52
N THR A 65 13.71 8.77 -27.46
CA THR A 65 14.57 8.51 -28.63
C THR A 65 14.35 7.09 -29.13
N THR A 66 13.70 6.99 -30.29
CA THR A 66 13.36 5.75 -30.98
C THR A 66 14.40 5.42 -32.05
N GLU A 67 14.99 4.22 -32.00
CA GLU A 67 15.52 3.59 -33.22
C GLU A 67 15.56 2.05 -33.15
N ALA A 68 15.01 1.44 -34.20
CA ALA A 68 15.01 0.02 -34.59
C ALA A 68 14.53 -0.02 -36.07
N PRO A 69 14.64 -1.11 -36.87
CA PRO A 69 15.02 -2.50 -36.53
C PRO A 69 15.97 -3.19 -37.57
N ALA A 70 16.24 -4.51 -37.42
CA ALA A 70 16.38 -5.47 -38.54
C ALA A 70 16.54 -6.96 -38.10
N THR A 71 16.02 -7.89 -38.91
CA THR A 71 16.13 -9.39 -38.91
C THR A 71 15.84 -9.89 -40.35
N PRO A 72 15.81 -11.21 -40.71
CA PRO A 72 16.39 -12.46 -40.17
C PRO A 72 17.46 -13.04 -41.18
N PRO A 73 17.34 -14.19 -41.92
CA PRO A 73 17.02 -15.61 -41.61
C PRO A 73 18.00 -16.70 -42.19
N ASP A 74 18.01 -17.93 -41.63
CA ASP A 74 18.09 -19.24 -42.37
C ASP A 74 17.93 -20.44 -41.38
N SER A 75 17.08 -21.46 -41.61
CA SER A 75 17.22 -22.71 -42.43
C SER A 75 18.19 -23.78 -41.83
N ALA A 76 17.92 -25.10 -41.78
CA ALA A 76 16.80 -25.92 -42.28
C ALA A 76 16.69 -27.35 -41.64
N SER A 77 15.48 -27.91 -41.68
CA SER A 77 15.03 -29.32 -41.87
C SER A 77 15.89 -30.56 -41.50
N ALA A 78 15.29 -31.52 -40.75
CA ALA A 78 15.19 -32.96 -41.11
C ALA A 78 14.27 -33.78 -40.16
N ALA A 79 13.61 -34.82 -40.69
CA ALA A 79 12.82 -35.87 -40.00
C ALA A 79 12.91 -37.17 -40.85
N PRO A 80 12.17 -38.29 -40.61
CA PRO A 80 11.41 -38.77 -39.44
C PRO A 80 11.77 -40.22 -39.03
N GLN A 81 11.11 -40.81 -38.01
CA GLN A 81 10.85 -42.27 -38.00
C GLN A 81 9.68 -42.69 -37.08
N GLN A 82 8.87 -43.65 -37.55
CA GLN A 82 7.76 -44.30 -36.83
C GLN A 82 8.04 -45.80 -36.70
N ALA A 83 7.60 -46.41 -35.59
CA ALA A 83 7.18 -47.82 -35.53
C ALA A 83 6.22 -48.03 -34.34
N THR A 84 5.36 -49.05 -34.40
CA THR A 84 4.13 -49.16 -33.60
C THR A 84 4.15 -50.38 -32.63
N PRO A 85 3.04 -51.01 -32.21
CA PRO A 85 2.63 -51.01 -30.80
C PRO A 85 2.71 -52.39 -30.11
N ALA A 86 2.62 -52.41 -28.78
CA ALA A 86 2.43 -53.64 -28.01
C ALA A 86 1.44 -53.45 -26.84
N THR A 87 0.33 -54.18 -26.89
CA THR A 87 -0.68 -54.27 -25.82
C THR A 87 -0.28 -55.33 -24.81
N THR A 88 -0.23 -55.00 -23.52
CA THR A 88 -0.30 -55.99 -22.43
C THR A 88 -1.19 -55.43 -21.31
N ALA A 89 -2.19 -56.21 -20.90
CA ALA A 89 -3.11 -55.87 -19.82
C ALA A 89 -2.63 -56.39 -18.45
N THR A 90 -3.45 -56.17 -17.41
CA THR A 90 -3.20 -56.50 -15.97
C THR A 90 -2.23 -55.51 -15.30
N SER A 91 -2.49 -54.96 -14.10
CA SER A 91 -3.49 -55.27 -13.07
C SER A 91 -4.16 -54.02 -12.48
N THR A 92 -5.43 -54.15 -12.07
CA THR A 92 -6.16 -53.13 -11.30
C THR A 92 -5.63 -53.04 -9.87
N SER A 93 -4.77 -52.06 -9.63
CA SER A 93 -4.49 -51.57 -8.27
C SER A 93 -5.38 -50.36 -7.98
N LEU A 94 -6.38 -50.54 -7.13
CA LEU A 94 -7.12 -49.44 -6.50
C LEU A 94 -6.23 -48.80 -5.40
N ALA A 95 -5.09 -48.25 -5.82
CA ALA A 95 -4.33 -47.35 -4.99
C ALA A 95 -5.18 -46.09 -4.80
N SER A 96 -5.49 -45.76 -3.54
CA SER A 96 -6.06 -44.48 -3.17
C SER A 96 -5.17 -43.37 -3.72
N ALA A 97 -5.61 -42.71 -4.79
CA ALA A 97 -4.98 -41.51 -5.30
C ALA A 97 -5.23 -40.39 -4.29
N SER A 98 -4.34 -40.28 -3.30
CA SER A 98 -4.12 -39.00 -2.62
C SER A 98 -3.98 -37.94 -3.70
N PRO A 99 -4.71 -36.82 -3.65
CA PRO A 99 -4.61 -35.78 -4.66
C PRO A 99 -3.13 -35.38 -4.75
N ALA A 100 -2.55 -35.57 -5.94
CA ALA A 100 -1.13 -35.32 -6.17
C ALA A 100 -0.82 -33.90 -5.68
N ALA A 101 0.06 -33.79 -4.68
CA ALA A 101 0.35 -32.51 -4.07
C ALA A 101 0.91 -31.59 -5.15
N THR A 102 0.15 -30.55 -5.52
CA THR A 102 0.52 -29.63 -6.59
C THR A 102 1.96 -29.15 -6.36
N GLU A 103 2.80 -29.40 -7.36
CA GLU A 103 4.21 -29.05 -7.29
C GLU A 103 4.36 -27.54 -7.07
N TRP A 104 5.27 -27.15 -6.18
CA TRP A 104 5.46 -25.75 -5.83
C TRP A 104 6.17 -25.04 -6.99
N SER A 105 5.43 -24.22 -7.73
CA SER A 105 5.87 -23.60 -8.99
C SER A 105 6.31 -22.14 -8.88
N TYR A 106 6.35 -21.58 -7.68
CA TYR A 106 6.73 -20.18 -7.44
C TYR A 106 8.18 -20.07 -6.94
N PRO A 107 8.85 -18.92 -7.15
CA PRO A 107 10.21 -18.71 -6.65
C PRO A 107 10.33 -18.89 -5.13
N GLY A 108 11.50 -19.34 -4.70
CA GLY A 108 11.81 -19.56 -3.29
C GLY A 108 11.17 -20.82 -2.69
N PRO A 109 11.31 -21.01 -1.37
CA PRO A 109 10.81 -22.20 -0.70
C PRO A 109 9.28 -22.21 -0.61
N LYS A 110 8.71 -23.42 -0.55
CA LYS A 110 7.30 -23.61 -0.21
C LYS A 110 7.01 -23.01 1.18
N PRO A 111 6.01 -22.13 1.33
CA PRO A 111 5.73 -21.45 2.59
C PRO A 111 5.10 -22.39 3.62
N LEU A 112 5.15 -22.00 4.89
CA LEU A 112 4.56 -22.77 5.98
C LEU A 112 3.01 -22.82 5.86
N PRO A 113 2.34 -23.78 6.54
CA PRO A 113 0.88 -23.83 6.59
C PRO A 113 0.24 -22.50 7.03
N GLY A 114 -0.90 -22.16 6.41
CA GLY A 114 -1.58 -20.89 6.65
C GLY A 114 -1.13 -19.74 5.72
N ALA A 115 -0.20 -19.98 4.79
CA ALA A 115 0.11 -19.06 3.71
C ALA A 115 -1.15 -18.66 2.91
N VAL A 116 -1.20 -17.39 2.48
CA VAL A 116 -2.33 -16.82 1.73
C VAL A 116 -2.10 -16.98 0.23
N LEU A 117 -0.86 -16.73 -0.23
CA LEU A 117 -0.44 -16.87 -1.62
C LEU A 117 0.23 -18.24 -1.83
N PRO A 118 0.04 -18.87 -3.00
CA PRO A 118 -0.80 -18.45 -4.13
C PRO A 118 -2.29 -18.83 -3.99
N GLY A 119 -2.71 -19.42 -2.86
CA GLY A 119 -4.03 -20.04 -2.71
C GLY A 119 -5.23 -19.09 -2.69
N LYS A 120 -5.01 -17.78 -2.49
CA LYS A 120 -6.03 -16.73 -2.55
C LYS A 120 -5.47 -15.49 -3.27
N ARG A 121 -6.37 -14.68 -3.85
CA ARG A 121 -6.05 -13.33 -4.33
C ARG A 121 -6.45 -12.31 -3.27
N ILE A 122 -5.57 -11.38 -2.96
CA ILE A 122 -5.81 -10.34 -1.96
C ILE A 122 -6.38 -9.11 -2.67
N ILE A 123 -7.51 -8.59 -2.20
CA ILE A 123 -8.11 -7.33 -2.64
C ILE A 123 -8.05 -6.35 -1.49
N ALA A 124 -7.21 -5.32 -1.61
CA ALA A 124 -6.83 -4.40 -0.54
C ALA A 124 -7.31 -2.97 -0.81
N PHE A 125 -7.94 -2.35 0.18
CA PHE A 125 -8.18 -0.90 0.18
C PHE A 125 -7.06 -0.18 0.93
N TYR A 126 -6.39 0.75 0.27
CA TYR A 126 -5.21 1.45 0.79
C TYR A 126 -5.55 2.84 1.33
N GLY A 127 -4.83 3.27 2.36
CA GLY A 127 -4.81 4.66 2.77
C GLY A 127 -4.63 4.92 4.26
N ASN A 128 -5.11 6.07 4.73
CA ASN A 128 -5.07 6.46 6.14
C ASN A 128 -6.45 6.94 6.62
N LEU A 129 -7.02 6.28 7.64
CA LEU A 129 -8.36 6.59 8.19
C LEU A 129 -8.55 8.07 8.59
N LEU A 130 -7.48 8.80 8.87
CA LEU A 130 -7.51 10.19 9.32
C LEU A 130 -7.36 11.20 8.17
N SER A 131 -7.25 10.75 6.90
CA SER A 131 -7.01 11.62 5.74
C SER A 131 -7.86 11.25 4.53
N LYS A 132 -8.70 12.20 4.09
CA LYS A 132 -9.53 12.09 2.87
C LYS A 132 -8.75 12.19 1.55
N ARG A 133 -7.42 12.38 1.61
CA ARG A 133 -6.56 12.57 0.43
C ARG A 133 -5.49 11.48 0.29
N MET A 134 -5.32 10.65 1.31
CA MET A 134 -4.36 9.53 1.30
C MET A 134 -5.11 8.22 1.15
N GLY A 135 -5.87 8.06 0.08
CA GLY A 135 -6.54 6.82 -0.32
C GLY A 135 -7.92 6.53 0.28
N ILE A 136 -8.63 5.61 -0.38
CA ILE A 136 -10.03 5.24 -0.10
C ILE A 136 -10.36 4.91 1.35
N LEU A 137 -9.42 4.37 2.15
CA LEU A 137 -9.66 4.07 3.58
C LEU A 137 -10.11 5.29 4.40
N GLY A 138 -9.59 6.49 4.08
CA GLY A 138 -9.95 7.73 4.76
C GLY A 138 -10.90 8.62 3.97
N GLU A 139 -11.12 8.35 2.68
CA GLU A 139 -11.95 9.18 1.80
C GLU A 139 -13.45 9.06 2.13
N LEU A 140 -13.91 7.82 2.31
CA LEU A 140 -15.33 7.48 2.51
C LEU A 140 -15.65 7.25 4.01
N PRO A 141 -16.90 7.44 4.45
CA PRO A 141 -17.36 6.93 5.73
C PRO A 141 -17.11 5.42 5.84
N ALA A 142 -16.76 4.91 7.02
CA ALA A 142 -16.22 3.56 7.17
C ALA A 142 -17.16 2.43 6.66
N GLN A 143 -18.48 2.59 6.79
CA GLN A 143 -19.43 1.59 6.27
C GLN A 143 -19.58 1.66 4.74
N ASP A 144 -19.52 2.85 4.15
CA ASP A 144 -19.52 3.04 2.70
C ASP A 144 -18.21 2.51 2.08
N MET A 145 -17.09 2.69 2.79
CA MET A 145 -15.78 2.11 2.45
C MET A 145 -15.83 0.58 2.45
N LEU A 146 -16.36 -0.04 3.51
CA LEU A 146 -16.48 -1.49 3.59
C LEU A 146 -17.47 -2.07 2.57
N ALA A 147 -18.60 -1.41 2.33
CA ALA A 147 -19.55 -1.80 1.28
C ALA A 147 -18.88 -1.73 -0.11
N LYS A 148 -18.07 -0.70 -0.37
CA LYS A 148 -17.31 -0.61 -1.62
C LYS A 148 -16.18 -1.66 -1.72
N LEU A 149 -15.60 -2.10 -0.61
CA LEU A 149 -14.68 -3.25 -0.60
C LEU A 149 -15.42 -4.54 -0.98
N ASP A 150 -16.63 -4.75 -0.46
CA ASP A 150 -17.48 -5.90 -0.80
C ASP A 150 -17.80 -5.94 -2.32
N GLU A 151 -18.01 -4.78 -2.96
CA GLU A 151 -18.20 -4.66 -4.43
C GLU A 151 -16.97 -5.12 -5.22
N GLU A 152 -15.76 -4.66 -4.88
CA GLU A 152 -14.53 -5.05 -5.60
C GLU A 152 -14.21 -6.53 -5.36
N VAL A 153 -14.44 -7.04 -4.13
CA VAL A 153 -14.31 -8.46 -3.81
C VAL A 153 -15.23 -9.32 -4.69
N ALA A 154 -16.50 -8.93 -4.84
CA ALA A 154 -17.45 -9.63 -5.72
C ALA A 154 -17.05 -9.53 -7.20
N SER A 155 -16.54 -8.38 -7.64
CA SER A 155 -16.01 -8.16 -9.00
C SER A 155 -14.87 -9.13 -9.32
N TRP A 156 -13.91 -9.27 -8.41
CA TRP A 156 -12.76 -10.17 -8.58
C TRP A 156 -13.12 -11.66 -8.48
N GLN A 157 -14.06 -12.04 -7.60
CA GLN A 157 -14.61 -13.41 -7.56
C GLN A 157 -15.33 -13.80 -8.87
N LYS A 158 -15.97 -12.83 -9.52
CA LYS A 158 -16.64 -13.03 -10.81
C LYS A 158 -15.63 -13.16 -11.97
N ALA A 159 -14.55 -12.39 -11.95
CA ALA A 159 -13.52 -12.40 -12.98
C ALA A 159 -12.62 -13.64 -12.93
N ASP A 160 -12.38 -14.20 -11.75
CA ASP A 160 -11.62 -15.45 -11.54
C ASP A 160 -12.24 -16.27 -10.40
N SER A 161 -13.09 -17.22 -10.78
CA SER A 161 -13.77 -18.13 -9.86
C SER A 161 -12.88 -19.27 -9.34
N LEU A 162 -11.66 -19.45 -9.88
CA LEU A 162 -10.74 -20.51 -9.46
C LEU A 162 -9.81 -20.07 -8.32
N THR A 163 -9.61 -18.76 -8.15
CA THR A 163 -8.76 -18.20 -7.08
C THR A 163 -9.64 -17.45 -6.06
N PRO A 164 -9.91 -18.03 -4.87
CA PRO A 164 -10.70 -17.37 -3.83
C PRO A 164 -10.13 -16.00 -3.43
N VAL A 165 -11.02 -15.06 -3.09
CA VAL A 165 -10.62 -13.70 -2.68
C VAL A 165 -10.46 -13.59 -1.16
N GLN A 166 -9.40 -12.91 -0.74
CA GLN A 166 -9.13 -12.46 0.63
C GLN A 166 -9.25 -10.92 0.68
N PRO A 167 -10.27 -10.35 1.34
CA PRO A 167 -10.34 -8.91 1.56
C PRO A 167 -9.19 -8.44 2.46
N ALA A 168 -8.77 -7.19 2.29
CA ALA A 168 -7.74 -6.57 3.12
C ALA A 168 -7.91 -5.04 3.29
N LEU A 169 -7.43 -4.51 4.42
CA LEU A 169 -7.23 -3.06 4.62
C LEU A 169 -5.72 -2.79 4.73
N HIS A 170 -5.19 -1.89 3.90
CA HIS A 170 -3.77 -1.51 3.90
C HIS A 170 -3.61 -0.08 4.45
N ALA A 171 -3.28 0.03 5.74
CA ALA A 171 -3.29 1.29 6.45
C ALA A 171 -1.88 1.89 6.62
N ILE A 172 -1.71 3.15 6.23
CA ILE A 172 -0.46 3.90 6.42
C ILE A 172 -0.32 4.28 7.90
N VAL A 173 0.59 3.58 8.59
CA VAL A 173 0.83 3.78 10.03
C VAL A 173 2.11 4.55 10.33
N VAL A 174 3.06 4.60 9.39
CA VAL A 174 4.15 5.57 9.39
C VAL A 174 4.09 6.34 8.09
N THR A 175 3.94 7.66 8.17
CA THR A 175 3.76 8.55 7.02
C THR A 175 4.93 9.50 6.88
N ALA A 176 5.55 9.57 5.71
CA ALA A 176 6.64 10.51 5.46
C ALA A 176 6.13 11.96 5.47
N GLN A 177 7.00 12.90 5.85
CA GLN A 177 6.63 14.29 6.08
C GLN A 177 7.56 15.22 5.29
N GLY A 178 7.03 16.30 4.71
CA GLY A 178 7.85 17.36 4.09
C GLY A 178 8.63 18.22 5.09
N HIS A 179 8.42 18.03 6.38
CA HIS A 179 9.04 18.81 7.45
C HIS A 179 9.62 17.85 8.52
N PRO A 180 10.71 18.25 9.20
CA PRO A 180 11.31 17.43 10.24
C PRO A 180 10.34 17.23 11.41
N SER A 181 10.06 15.97 11.75
CA SER A 181 9.30 15.58 12.93
C SER A 181 10.22 15.41 14.15
N ALA A 182 9.68 14.95 15.29
CA ALA A 182 10.47 14.63 16.47
C ALA A 182 11.63 13.66 16.14
N GLY A 183 12.87 14.07 16.45
CA GLY A 183 14.09 13.35 16.08
C GLY A 183 14.64 13.70 14.68
N SER A 184 14.08 14.70 14.00
CA SER A 184 14.45 15.12 12.63
C SER A 184 14.28 14.01 11.57
N LYS A 185 13.38 13.05 11.82
CA LYS A 185 13.23 11.82 10.99
C LYS A 185 12.30 11.97 9.78
N TYR A 186 11.72 13.16 9.54
CA TYR A 186 10.78 13.44 8.44
C TYR A 186 9.65 12.37 8.31
N ARG A 187 9.13 11.89 9.45
CA ARG A 187 8.08 10.86 9.51
C ARG A 187 7.15 11.02 10.71
N LEU A 188 5.86 10.76 10.53
CA LEU A 188 4.83 10.77 11.56
C LEU A 188 4.34 9.34 11.80
N ARG A 189 4.33 8.89 13.05
CA ARG A 189 3.73 7.60 13.44
C ARG A 189 2.27 7.83 13.84
N MET A 190 1.38 6.99 13.34
CA MET A 190 -0.02 6.96 13.78
C MET A 190 -0.10 6.43 15.22
N THR A 191 -1.19 6.77 15.91
CA THR A 191 -1.43 6.28 17.27
C THR A 191 -1.86 4.82 17.25
N HIS A 192 -1.59 4.08 18.33
CA HIS A 192 -2.14 2.73 18.52
C HIS A 192 -3.66 2.68 18.30
N LYS A 193 -4.40 3.71 18.75
CA LYS A 193 -5.85 3.78 18.53
C LYS A 193 -6.22 3.73 17.04
N MET A 194 -5.52 4.44 16.17
CA MET A 194 -5.81 4.41 14.73
C MET A 194 -5.58 3.01 14.13
N ILE A 195 -4.56 2.28 14.60
CA ILE A 195 -4.29 0.90 14.19
C ILE A 195 -5.36 -0.05 14.76
N ASP A 196 -5.73 0.13 16.03
CA ASP A 196 -6.80 -0.63 16.69
C ASP A 196 -8.16 -0.42 15.97
N ASP A 197 -8.46 0.82 15.51
CA ASP A 197 -9.65 1.17 14.71
C ASP A 197 -9.63 0.48 13.32
N VAL A 198 -8.48 0.38 12.64
CA VAL A 198 -8.34 -0.37 11.37
C VAL A 198 -8.63 -1.86 11.58
N LEU A 199 -8.12 -2.44 12.66
CA LEU A 199 -8.33 -3.86 13.00
C LEU A 199 -9.82 -4.15 13.29
N GLU A 200 -10.52 -3.26 13.98
CA GLU A 200 -11.97 -3.38 14.21
C GLU A 200 -12.76 -3.35 12.90
N LEU A 201 -12.40 -2.49 11.94
CA LEU A 201 -13.03 -2.45 10.61
C LEU A 201 -12.71 -3.71 9.79
N ALA A 202 -11.47 -4.19 9.82
CA ALA A 202 -11.06 -5.39 9.09
C ALA A 202 -11.79 -6.66 9.59
N HIS A 203 -11.96 -6.79 10.91
CA HIS A 203 -12.68 -7.89 11.53
C HIS A 203 -14.14 -8.00 11.04
N GLN A 204 -14.81 -6.88 10.74
CA GLN A 204 -16.18 -6.85 10.20
C GLN A 204 -16.34 -7.52 8.82
N ARG A 205 -15.24 -7.85 8.13
CA ARG A 205 -15.22 -8.56 6.84
C ARG A 205 -14.26 -9.74 6.79
N ASN A 206 -13.73 -10.18 7.94
CA ASN A 206 -12.66 -11.20 8.01
C ASN A 206 -11.49 -10.83 7.06
N ALA A 207 -11.18 -9.55 7.00
CA ALA A 207 -10.12 -8.97 6.18
C ALA A 207 -8.78 -9.04 6.92
N ILE A 208 -7.69 -9.23 6.17
CA ILE A 208 -6.33 -9.12 6.72
C ILE A 208 -5.90 -7.64 6.73
N VAL A 209 -4.98 -7.26 7.63
CA VAL A 209 -4.49 -5.90 7.72
C VAL A 209 -3.04 -5.82 7.29
N PHE A 210 -2.70 -4.81 6.51
CA PHE A 210 -1.31 -4.44 6.24
C PHE A 210 -1.02 -3.11 6.92
N LEU A 211 0.12 -3.05 7.61
CA LEU A 211 0.65 -1.84 8.22
C LEU A 211 1.70 -1.27 7.27
N ASP A 212 1.43 -0.11 6.69
CA ASP A 212 2.35 0.51 5.73
C ASP A 212 3.32 1.51 6.39
N VAL A 213 4.57 1.48 5.95
CA VAL A 213 5.71 2.18 6.56
C VAL A 213 6.49 3.01 5.55
N GLN A 214 6.25 4.32 5.59
CA GLN A 214 7.01 5.36 4.89
C GLN A 214 8.10 5.92 5.83
N VAL A 215 9.33 5.43 5.70
CA VAL A 215 10.38 5.66 6.74
C VAL A 215 10.90 7.10 6.81
N GLY A 216 10.85 7.88 5.72
CA GLY A 216 11.43 9.22 5.67
C GLY A 216 12.96 9.19 5.80
N HIS A 217 13.49 9.78 6.88
CA HIS A 217 14.91 9.70 7.28
C HIS A 217 15.16 8.64 8.38
N SER A 218 14.16 7.80 8.64
CA SER A 218 14.27 6.63 9.52
C SER A 218 14.72 5.40 8.74
N THR A 219 14.77 4.28 9.45
CA THR A 219 15.15 2.97 8.91
C THR A 219 14.10 1.92 9.30
N LEU A 220 13.99 0.82 8.54
CA LEU A 220 13.09 -0.28 8.91
C LEU A 220 13.48 -0.86 10.28
N GLN A 221 14.78 -0.84 10.61
CA GLN A 221 15.36 -1.19 11.90
C GLN A 221 14.84 -0.33 13.07
N GLU A 222 14.51 0.94 12.83
CA GLU A 222 13.92 1.84 13.83
C GLU A 222 12.38 1.80 13.89
N GLU A 223 11.72 1.46 12.78
CA GLU A 223 10.26 1.52 12.65
C GLU A 223 9.56 0.18 12.93
N LEU A 224 10.06 -0.96 12.40
CA LEU A 224 9.37 -2.25 12.54
C LEU A 224 9.24 -2.76 13.99
N PRO A 225 10.25 -2.62 14.88
CA PRO A 225 10.09 -3.00 16.29
C PRO A 225 9.01 -2.22 17.05
N GLN A 226 8.63 -1.02 16.56
CA GLN A 226 7.54 -0.24 17.16
C GLN A 226 6.16 -0.84 16.84
N LEU A 227 6.07 -1.69 15.80
CA LEU A 227 4.85 -2.34 15.33
C LEU A 227 4.73 -3.80 15.81
N GLU A 228 5.69 -4.31 16.58
CA GLU A 228 5.73 -5.71 17.06
C GLU A 228 4.41 -6.17 17.73
N LYS A 229 3.79 -5.27 18.53
CA LYS A 229 2.47 -5.50 19.16
C LYS A 229 1.46 -6.08 18.16
N TYR A 230 1.49 -5.58 16.93
CA TYR A 230 0.56 -5.87 15.86
C TYR A 230 1.10 -6.91 14.88
N LEU A 231 2.38 -6.81 14.46
CA LEU A 231 2.96 -7.73 13.47
C LEU A 231 2.99 -9.20 13.95
N LYS A 232 2.92 -9.44 15.27
CA LYS A 232 2.74 -10.79 15.83
C LYS A 232 1.30 -11.34 15.81
N MET A 233 0.30 -10.55 15.43
CA MET A 233 -1.07 -11.02 15.23
C MET A 233 -1.14 -11.79 13.90
N PRO A 234 -1.77 -12.98 13.81
CA PRO A 234 -1.72 -13.84 12.60
C PRO A 234 -2.05 -13.14 11.28
N ASP A 235 -3.11 -12.33 11.31
CA ASP A 235 -3.80 -11.61 10.22
C ASP A 235 -3.21 -10.24 9.87
N VAL A 236 -2.13 -9.82 10.55
CA VAL A 236 -1.45 -8.55 10.32
C VAL A 236 -0.14 -8.75 9.56
N HIS A 237 0.09 -7.91 8.55
CA HIS A 237 1.16 -7.97 7.57
C HIS A 237 1.82 -6.60 7.37
N LEU A 238 2.84 -6.51 6.52
CA LEU A 238 3.67 -5.32 6.34
C LEU A 238 3.62 -4.80 4.90
N GLY A 239 3.48 -3.48 4.74
CA GLY A 239 3.79 -2.74 3.52
C GLY A 239 4.99 -1.83 3.73
N ILE A 240 5.81 -1.67 2.71
CA ILE A 240 6.92 -0.71 2.70
C ILE A 240 6.94 0.07 1.37
N ASP A 241 7.12 1.38 1.50
CA ASP A 241 7.13 2.37 0.42
C ASP A 241 8.59 2.87 0.20
N PRO A 242 9.35 2.32 -0.78
CA PRO A 242 10.75 2.70 -1.00
C PRO A 242 10.93 4.14 -1.47
N GLU A 243 9.95 4.73 -2.15
CA GLU A 243 9.98 6.12 -2.62
C GLU A 243 10.11 7.13 -1.48
N PHE A 244 9.76 6.74 -0.26
CA PHE A 244 9.93 7.56 0.94
C PHE A 244 11.15 7.18 1.78
N SER A 245 12.03 6.31 1.28
CA SER A 245 13.31 5.95 1.92
C SER A 245 14.43 6.87 1.46
N MET A 246 14.67 7.95 2.21
CA MET A 246 15.53 9.06 1.79
C MET A 246 16.98 8.88 2.24
N LYS A 247 17.66 7.86 1.67
CA LYS A 247 19.04 7.46 2.04
C LYS A 247 20.07 8.61 2.03
N GLU A 248 19.90 9.62 1.18
CA GLU A 248 20.76 10.81 1.10
C GLU A 248 20.20 12.05 1.83
N GLY A 249 19.29 11.88 2.80
CA GLY A 249 18.78 12.97 3.64
C GLY A 249 17.94 14.04 2.90
N ASN A 250 17.49 13.76 1.68
CA ASN A 250 16.61 14.65 0.91
C ASN A 250 15.20 14.66 1.54
N VAL A 251 14.44 15.75 1.38
CA VAL A 251 13.07 15.81 1.93
C VAL A 251 12.18 14.78 1.22
N PRO A 252 11.42 13.92 1.92
CA PRO A 252 10.54 12.95 1.28
C PRO A 252 9.58 13.62 0.28
N GLY A 253 9.38 13.00 -0.89
CA GLY A 253 8.56 13.57 -1.97
C GLY A 253 9.23 14.70 -2.77
N SER A 254 10.45 15.16 -2.43
CA SER A 254 11.22 16.05 -3.32
C SER A 254 11.89 15.29 -4.47
N ARG A 255 12.00 13.97 -4.33
CA ARG A 255 12.50 12.98 -5.30
C ARG A 255 12.11 11.59 -4.80
N ILE A 256 12.19 10.60 -5.68
CA ILE A 256 11.97 9.19 -5.35
C ILE A 256 13.15 8.66 -4.50
N GLY A 257 12.84 8.05 -3.35
CA GLY A 257 13.77 7.32 -2.47
C GLY A 257 14.09 5.91 -2.97
N THR A 258 14.77 5.12 -2.14
CA THR A 258 15.14 3.73 -2.48
C THR A 258 15.31 2.82 -1.26
N PHE A 259 14.95 1.55 -1.42
CA PHE A 259 15.38 0.46 -0.53
C PHE A 259 16.31 -0.48 -1.29
N ASP A 260 17.32 -0.98 -0.59
CA ASP A 260 18.15 -2.07 -1.10
C ASP A 260 17.58 -3.44 -0.70
N ALA A 261 17.99 -4.50 -1.38
CA ALA A 261 17.73 -5.86 -0.92
C ALA A 261 18.15 -6.09 0.54
N ALA A 262 19.20 -5.43 1.05
CA ALA A 262 19.56 -5.46 2.47
C ALA A 262 18.46 -4.91 3.40
N ASP A 263 17.71 -3.87 2.99
CA ASP A 263 16.58 -3.34 3.74
C ASP A 263 15.39 -4.32 3.72
N ILE A 264 15.11 -4.90 2.55
CA ILE A 264 14.02 -5.87 2.35
C ILE A 264 14.32 -7.17 3.13
N ASN A 265 15.56 -7.64 3.10
CA ASN A 265 16.04 -8.81 3.85
C ASN A 265 15.98 -8.57 5.36
N TYR A 266 16.24 -7.36 5.84
CA TYR A 266 15.98 -7.02 7.25
C TYR A 266 14.49 -7.15 7.58
N ALA A 267 13.59 -6.66 6.72
CA ALA A 267 12.15 -6.78 6.94
C ALA A 267 11.66 -8.24 6.92
N THR A 268 12.11 -9.06 5.96
CA THR A 268 11.72 -10.47 5.89
C THR A 268 12.32 -11.29 7.04
N GLU A 269 13.55 -11.02 7.47
CA GLU A 269 14.13 -11.66 8.66
C GLU A 269 13.38 -11.27 9.94
N TYR A 270 13.07 -9.97 10.12
CA TYR A 270 12.30 -9.51 11.28
C TYR A 270 10.92 -10.19 11.32
N LEU A 271 10.18 -10.23 10.20
CA LEU A 271 8.90 -10.94 10.11
C LEU A 271 9.04 -12.46 10.33
N SER A 272 10.09 -13.08 9.79
CA SER A 272 10.39 -14.51 9.98
C SER A 272 10.66 -14.83 11.45
N SER A 273 11.36 -13.95 12.17
CA SER A 273 11.59 -14.09 13.61
C SER A 273 10.27 -14.09 14.41
N LEU A 274 9.33 -13.21 14.07
CA LEU A 274 8.00 -13.17 14.71
C LEU A 274 7.17 -14.42 14.40
N VAL A 275 7.24 -14.92 13.16
CA VAL A 275 6.59 -16.19 12.75
C VAL A 275 7.08 -17.36 13.60
N LYS A 276 8.40 -17.50 13.73
CA LYS A 276 9.05 -18.55 14.54
C LYS A 276 8.75 -18.41 16.03
N GLN A 277 8.86 -17.19 16.57
CA GLN A 277 8.72 -16.91 18.00
C GLN A 277 7.28 -17.08 18.51
N TYR A 278 6.29 -16.68 17.71
CA TYR A 278 4.88 -16.69 18.10
C TYR A 278 4.08 -17.85 17.47
N ASN A 279 4.71 -18.68 16.64
CA ASN A 279 4.08 -19.82 15.95
C ASN A 279 2.81 -19.42 15.18
N ILE A 280 2.93 -18.35 14.38
CA ILE A 280 1.87 -17.76 13.56
C ILE A 280 2.07 -18.07 12.06
N PRO A 281 1.04 -17.91 11.20
CA PRO A 281 1.18 -18.15 9.77
C PRO A 281 2.21 -17.22 9.08
N PRO A 282 2.74 -17.60 7.91
CA PRO A 282 3.67 -16.79 7.13
C PRO A 282 3.17 -15.37 6.86
N LYS A 283 4.08 -14.41 6.97
CA LYS A 283 3.78 -12.98 6.77
C LYS A 283 3.86 -12.58 5.32
N LEU A 284 2.97 -11.70 4.90
CA LEU A 284 3.10 -11.00 3.63
C LEU A 284 3.93 -9.73 3.82
N LEU A 285 4.85 -9.49 2.89
CA LEU A 285 5.56 -8.23 2.73
C LEU A 285 5.21 -7.67 1.34
N ILE A 286 4.53 -6.52 1.32
CA ILE A 286 4.26 -5.77 0.10
C ILE A 286 5.38 -4.75 -0.09
N VAL A 287 6.11 -4.83 -1.19
CA VAL A 287 7.14 -3.86 -1.56
C VAL A 287 6.63 -3.05 -2.74
N HIS A 288 6.33 -1.79 -2.50
CA HIS A 288 5.77 -0.89 -3.51
C HIS A 288 6.86 -0.50 -4.54
N ARG A 289 6.53 -0.53 -5.84
CA ARG A 289 7.48 -0.21 -6.92
C ARG A 289 6.77 0.32 -8.17
N PHE A 290 7.16 1.52 -8.62
CA PHE A 290 6.69 2.11 -9.88
C PHE A 290 7.80 2.71 -10.76
N THR A 291 9.05 2.72 -10.28
CA THR A 291 10.25 2.95 -11.09
C THR A 291 11.30 1.90 -10.76
N GLN A 292 12.31 1.73 -11.62
CA GLN A 292 13.36 0.73 -11.41
C GLN A 292 14.21 1.02 -10.16
N GLY A 293 14.66 2.27 -9.99
CA GLY A 293 15.59 2.66 -8.91
C GLY A 293 15.02 2.62 -7.48
N MET A 294 13.73 2.35 -7.31
CA MET A 294 13.10 2.21 -5.99
C MET A 294 13.59 0.97 -5.22
N VAL A 295 14.02 -0.08 -5.93
CA VAL A 295 14.55 -1.31 -5.33
C VAL A 295 15.87 -1.68 -5.99
N THR A 296 16.98 -1.57 -5.26
CA THR A 296 18.31 -2.00 -5.74
C THR A 296 18.62 -3.45 -5.36
N ASN A 297 19.41 -4.13 -6.20
CA ASN A 297 19.88 -5.50 -5.98
C ASN A 297 18.76 -6.53 -5.73
N TYR A 298 17.61 -6.40 -6.40
CA TYR A 298 16.40 -7.23 -6.16
C TYR A 298 16.65 -8.75 -6.22
N ASP A 299 17.67 -9.17 -6.98
CA ASP A 299 18.12 -10.56 -7.13
C ASP A 299 18.81 -11.13 -5.87
N GLN A 300 19.19 -10.25 -4.94
CA GLN A 300 19.73 -10.59 -3.61
C GLN A 300 18.65 -10.61 -2.52
N ILE A 301 17.37 -10.46 -2.86
CA ILE A 301 16.26 -10.61 -1.90
C ILE A 301 16.10 -12.08 -1.53
N GLU A 302 16.31 -12.41 -0.27
CA GLU A 302 16.29 -13.79 0.23
C GLU A 302 14.87 -14.24 0.62
N LEU A 303 14.35 -15.23 -0.11
CA LEU A 303 13.02 -15.80 0.13
C LEU A 303 13.02 -16.86 1.25
N ARG A 304 12.02 -16.82 2.13
CA ARG A 304 11.93 -17.63 3.36
C ARG A 304 10.58 -18.33 3.47
N PRO A 305 10.48 -19.55 4.07
CA PRO A 305 9.18 -20.21 4.26
C PRO A 305 8.20 -19.42 5.13
N GLU A 306 8.72 -18.55 6.00
CA GLU A 306 7.94 -17.70 6.90
C GLU A 306 7.42 -16.41 6.26
N THR A 307 7.83 -16.07 5.04
CA THR A 307 7.45 -14.80 4.39
C THR A 307 7.09 -14.96 2.93
N GLN A 308 6.06 -14.25 2.48
CA GLN A 308 5.61 -14.16 1.10
C GLN A 308 5.87 -12.73 0.60
N VAL A 309 6.78 -12.56 -0.34
CA VAL A 309 7.19 -11.24 -0.85
C VAL A 309 6.41 -10.91 -2.12
N VAL A 310 5.77 -9.74 -2.14
CA VAL A 310 5.00 -9.22 -3.27
C VAL A 310 5.68 -7.97 -3.81
N MET A 311 6.16 -8.02 -5.05
CA MET A 311 6.56 -6.81 -5.79
C MET A 311 5.31 -6.16 -6.38
N HIS A 312 4.93 -5.02 -5.82
CA HIS A 312 3.65 -4.39 -6.07
C HIS A 312 3.78 -3.20 -7.02
N MET A 313 3.14 -3.28 -8.20
CA MET A 313 3.08 -2.17 -9.15
C MET A 313 2.22 -1.04 -8.58
N ASP A 314 2.87 0.05 -8.16
CA ASP A 314 2.25 1.22 -7.54
C ASP A 314 2.18 2.44 -8.49
N GLY A 315 2.27 2.20 -9.80
CA GLY A 315 2.24 3.26 -10.80
C GLY A 315 0.81 3.68 -11.15
N TRP A 316 0.55 4.98 -11.22
CA TRP A 316 -0.73 5.51 -11.72
C TRP A 316 -0.66 5.89 -13.22
N GLY A 317 -1.82 5.96 -13.86
CA GLY A 317 -1.98 6.44 -15.23
C GLY A 317 -2.89 5.58 -16.09
N HIS A 318 -2.96 5.91 -17.38
CA HIS A 318 -3.80 5.16 -18.33
C HIS A 318 -3.35 3.70 -18.53
N PRO A 319 -4.25 2.78 -18.92
CA PRO A 319 -3.98 1.33 -19.02
C PRO A 319 -2.71 0.93 -19.78
N ALA A 320 -2.36 1.63 -20.86
CA ALA A 320 -1.17 1.32 -21.65
C ALA A 320 0.11 1.56 -20.84
N LEU A 321 0.26 2.73 -20.20
CA LEU A 321 1.39 3.03 -19.31
C LEU A 321 1.47 2.03 -18.16
N LYS A 322 0.35 1.64 -17.55
CA LYS A 322 0.39 0.71 -16.41
C LYS A 322 0.85 -0.68 -16.81
N LYS A 323 0.39 -1.21 -17.95
CA LYS A 323 0.90 -2.47 -18.54
C LYS A 323 2.40 -2.36 -18.85
N ASP A 324 2.85 -1.21 -19.32
CA ASP A 324 4.26 -0.98 -19.65
C ASP A 324 5.17 -0.85 -18.43
N THR A 325 4.76 -0.09 -17.41
CA THR A 325 5.45 0.02 -16.11
C THR A 325 5.51 -1.34 -15.41
N TYR A 326 4.43 -2.14 -15.48
CA TYR A 326 4.41 -3.51 -14.97
C TYR A 326 5.44 -4.40 -15.68
N ARG A 327 5.45 -4.40 -17.02
CA ARG A 327 6.44 -5.12 -17.83
C ARG A 327 7.88 -4.68 -17.51
N ARG A 328 8.13 -3.37 -17.43
CA ARG A 328 9.48 -2.80 -17.26
C ARG A 328 10.06 -3.06 -15.87
N TYR A 329 9.26 -2.94 -14.81
CA TYR A 329 9.78 -2.95 -13.44
C TYR A 329 9.30 -4.15 -12.61
N ILE A 330 8.18 -4.81 -12.91
CA ILE A 330 7.76 -6.01 -12.18
C ILE A 330 8.18 -7.29 -12.91
N GLN A 331 7.85 -7.43 -14.19
CA GLN A 331 8.13 -8.67 -14.95
C GLN A 331 9.64 -8.88 -15.19
N LYS A 332 10.40 -7.82 -15.47
CA LYS A 332 11.86 -7.90 -15.68
C LYS A 332 12.69 -8.07 -14.41
N GLU A 333 12.13 -7.73 -13.26
CA GLU A 333 12.81 -7.82 -11.96
C GLU A 333 11.94 -8.63 -10.98
N PRO A 334 11.68 -9.92 -11.27
CA PRO A 334 10.80 -10.76 -10.47
C PRO A 334 11.49 -11.14 -9.16
N VAL A 335 10.67 -11.33 -8.10
CA VAL A 335 11.14 -11.77 -6.78
C VAL A 335 10.41 -13.05 -6.38
N GLN A 336 9.10 -12.97 -6.06
CA GLN A 336 8.30 -14.15 -5.74
C GLN A 336 6.86 -14.03 -6.26
N PHE A 337 6.08 -13.10 -5.68
CA PHE A 337 4.74 -12.79 -6.13
C PHE A 337 4.67 -11.36 -6.67
N THR A 338 3.59 -11.05 -7.39
CA THR A 338 3.38 -9.73 -7.97
C THR A 338 2.04 -9.14 -7.55
N GLY A 339 1.99 -7.81 -7.51
CA GLY A 339 0.78 -7.07 -7.22
C GLY A 339 0.55 -5.91 -8.20
N PHE A 340 -0.66 -5.36 -8.19
CA PHE A 340 -1.08 -4.30 -9.09
C PHE A 340 -2.06 -3.33 -8.40
N LYS A 341 -1.75 -2.04 -8.42
CA LYS A 341 -2.63 -1.01 -7.88
C LYS A 341 -3.55 -0.39 -8.92
N LEU A 342 -4.72 0.04 -8.49
CA LEU A 342 -5.67 0.87 -9.24
C LEU A 342 -5.93 2.15 -8.43
N PHE A 343 -5.88 3.29 -9.10
CA PHE A 343 -6.20 4.58 -8.48
C PHE A 343 -7.52 5.09 -9.04
N TYR A 344 -8.58 5.17 -8.23
CA TYR A 344 -9.92 5.53 -8.70
C TYR A 344 -9.98 6.90 -9.39
N LYS A 345 -9.04 7.80 -9.06
CA LYS A 345 -8.94 9.15 -9.63
C LYS A 345 -7.72 9.33 -10.52
N ASN A 346 -6.53 8.91 -10.08
CA ASN A 346 -5.29 9.24 -10.77
C ASN A 346 -5.17 8.53 -12.13
N ASP A 347 -5.60 7.27 -12.23
CA ASP A 347 -5.60 6.53 -13.50
C ASP A 347 -6.53 7.16 -14.54
N LEU A 348 -7.57 7.89 -14.09
CA LEU A 348 -8.55 8.57 -14.94
C LEU A 348 -8.11 9.96 -15.43
N ARG A 349 -6.99 10.52 -14.95
CA ARG A 349 -6.55 11.88 -15.36
C ARG A 349 -6.28 12.01 -16.86
N LYS A 350 -5.84 10.91 -17.49
CA LYS A 350 -5.56 10.80 -18.94
C LYS A 350 -6.23 9.55 -19.55
N SER A 351 -7.31 9.06 -18.94
CA SER A 351 -8.04 7.87 -19.40
C SER A 351 -9.53 7.93 -19.03
N PRO A 352 -10.45 7.45 -19.88
CA PRO A 352 -11.86 7.36 -19.52
C PRO A 352 -12.19 6.18 -18.60
N ARG A 353 -11.23 5.29 -18.29
CA ARG A 353 -11.48 4.07 -17.50
C ARG A 353 -10.24 3.57 -16.75
N LEU A 354 -10.49 2.81 -15.68
CA LEU A 354 -9.50 1.93 -15.04
C LEU A 354 -9.22 0.70 -15.92
N MET A 355 -8.16 -0.05 -15.61
CA MET A 355 -8.00 -1.42 -16.11
C MET A 355 -9.04 -2.35 -15.47
N SER A 356 -9.60 -3.28 -16.25
CA SER A 356 -10.53 -4.27 -15.71
C SER A 356 -9.79 -5.44 -15.04
N PRO A 357 -10.45 -6.22 -14.16
CA PRO A 357 -9.87 -7.43 -13.59
C PRO A 357 -9.32 -8.38 -14.66
N GLU A 358 -10.02 -8.56 -15.79
CA GLU A 358 -9.60 -9.42 -16.90
C GLU A 358 -8.31 -8.94 -17.56
N GLU A 359 -8.13 -7.63 -17.73
CA GLU A 359 -6.87 -7.06 -18.26
C GLU A 359 -5.69 -7.22 -17.30
N ILE A 360 -5.94 -7.25 -15.99
CA ILE A 360 -4.93 -7.46 -14.96
C ILE A 360 -4.60 -8.95 -14.83
N LEU A 361 -5.61 -9.84 -14.94
CA LEU A 361 -5.44 -11.30 -14.98
C LEU A 361 -4.67 -11.79 -16.21
N ALA A 362 -4.62 -10.98 -17.28
CA ALA A 362 -3.83 -11.23 -18.49
C ALA A 362 -2.37 -10.74 -18.39
N LEU A 363 -1.95 -10.13 -17.28
CA LEU A 363 -0.54 -9.81 -17.03
C LEU A 363 0.27 -11.05 -16.66
N ASP A 364 1.55 -11.02 -16.98
CA ASP A 364 2.53 -12.06 -16.64
C ASP A 364 3.74 -11.45 -15.92
N PRO A 365 4.12 -11.94 -14.71
CA PRO A 365 3.40 -12.92 -13.88
C PRO A 365 1.99 -12.42 -13.52
N LYS A 366 1.06 -13.31 -13.20
CA LYS A 366 -0.31 -12.92 -12.83
C LYS A 366 -0.36 -12.27 -11.43
N PRO A 367 -0.85 -11.04 -11.27
CA PRO A 367 -0.97 -10.39 -9.97
C PRO A 367 -1.91 -11.14 -9.01
N LEU A 368 -1.43 -11.34 -7.78
CA LEU A 368 -2.18 -11.97 -6.68
C LEU A 368 -2.51 -11.01 -5.54
N TYR A 369 -1.97 -9.80 -5.56
CA TYR A 369 -2.29 -8.72 -4.64
C TYR A 369 -2.78 -7.51 -5.45
N ILE A 370 -4.04 -7.13 -5.27
CA ILE A 370 -4.65 -5.99 -5.96
C ILE A 370 -4.96 -4.93 -4.92
N GLN A 371 -4.51 -3.70 -5.17
CA GLN A 371 -4.70 -2.58 -4.25
C GLN A 371 -5.53 -1.49 -4.92
N TYR A 372 -6.44 -0.88 -4.17
CA TYR A 372 -7.25 0.25 -4.63
C TYR A 372 -6.96 1.48 -3.76
N GLN A 373 -6.78 2.64 -4.39
CA GLN A 373 -6.54 3.94 -3.75
C GLN A 373 -7.51 5.02 -4.25
#